data_AF-A0A1J1LJ75-F1
#
_entry.id   AF-A0A1J1LJ75-F1
#
_cell.length_a   1.000
_cell.length_b   1.000
_cell.length_c   1.000
_cell.angle_alpha   90.00
_cell.angle_beta   90.00
_cell.angle_gamma   90.00
#
_symmetry.space_group_name_H-M   'P 1'
#
loop_
_entity.id
_entity.type
_entity.pdbx_description
1 polymer ?
#
loop_
_entity_poly.entity_id
_entity_poly.type
_entity_poly.pdbx_seq_one_letter_code
_entity_poly.pdbx_strand_id
1 'polypeptide(L)'
;MKKKLISALLMIAVAVLIVVPSALAGDVANGGKVFSANCASCHAGGKNLVNAKYTLQKADLEKYGMYSIEAITAQVTNGKNAMPAFKGRLKPEQIADVATYVLSQADQGWPK
;
A
#
# COMPACT_ATOMS: atom_id res chain seq x y z
N MET A 1 5.26 -32.58 40.78
CA MET A 1 5.95 -31.33 40.38
C MET A 1 6.10 -31.16 38.87
N LYS A 2 6.31 -32.22 38.07
CA LYS A 2 6.47 -32.16 36.60
C LYS A 2 5.22 -31.67 35.82
N LYS A 3 4.00 -31.94 36.30
CA LYS A 3 2.74 -31.50 35.65
C LYS A 3 2.48 -29.99 35.74
N LYS A 4 2.99 -29.32 36.78
CA LYS A 4 2.88 -27.85 36.93
C LYS A 4 3.84 -27.09 36.01
N LEU A 5 4.98 -27.69 35.68
CA LEU A 5 5.97 -27.11 34.76
C LEU A 5 5.50 -27.15 33.30
N ILE A 6 4.77 -28.21 32.89
CA ILE A 6 4.18 -28.33 31.54
C ILE A 6 3.06 -27.29 31.34
N SER A 7 2.26 -27.03 32.37
CA SER A 7 1.18 -26.03 32.30
C SER A 7 1.69 -24.58 32.26
N ALA A 8 2.86 -24.31 32.84
CA ALA A 8 3.48 -22.98 32.80
C ALA A 8 4.14 -22.68 31.44
N LEU A 9 4.74 -23.68 30.78
CA LEU A 9 5.28 -23.53 29.42
C LEU A 9 4.18 -23.30 28.38
N LEU A 10 3.02 -23.95 28.53
CA LEU A 10 1.90 -23.79 27.59
C LEU A 10 1.28 -22.38 27.66
N MET A 11 1.27 -21.76 28.85
CA MET A 11 0.76 -20.39 29.05
C MET A 11 1.71 -19.31 28.47
N ILE A 12 3.03 -19.58 28.45
CA ILE A 12 4.02 -18.65 27.88
C ILE A 12 3.98 -18.70 26.34
N ALA A 13 3.74 -19.86 25.74
CA ALA A 13 3.63 -20.01 24.29
C ALA A 13 2.40 -19.29 23.71
N VAL A 14 1.29 -19.19 24.47
CA VAL A 14 0.07 -18.50 24.04
C VAL A 14 0.24 -16.97 24.03
N ALA A 15 1.07 -16.40 24.91
CA ALA A 15 1.27 -14.95 24.99
C ALA A 15 2.09 -14.37 23.83
N VAL A 16 2.92 -15.17 23.14
CA VAL A 16 3.80 -14.71 22.04
C VAL A 16 3.06 -14.56 20.71
N LEU A 17 1.90 -15.21 20.55
CA LEU A 17 1.10 -15.16 19.31
C LEU A 17 0.26 -13.88 19.15
N ILE A 18 0.18 -13.02 20.16
CA ILE A 18 -0.72 -11.85 20.19
C ILE A 18 -0.02 -10.57 19.71
N VAL A 19 1.30 -10.59 19.53
CA VAL A 19 2.11 -9.41 19.16
C VAL A 19 2.75 -9.60 17.77
N VAL A 20 2.09 -10.32 16.86
CA VAL A 20 2.42 -10.18 15.44
C VAL A 20 2.02 -8.76 15.04
N PRO A 21 2.97 -7.87 14.70
CA PRO A 21 2.60 -6.62 14.07
C PRO A 21 1.93 -7.03 12.77
N SER A 22 0.62 -6.79 12.69
CA SER A 22 -0.10 -6.83 11.43
C SER A 22 0.75 -6.02 10.46
N ALA A 23 1.20 -6.64 9.36
CA ALA A 23 1.95 -5.95 8.32
C ALA A 23 1.26 -4.59 8.11
N LEU A 24 1.96 -3.50 8.44
CA LEU A 24 1.38 -2.17 8.58
C LEU A 24 0.67 -1.82 7.27
N ALA A 25 -0.64 -2.06 7.22
CA ALA A 25 -1.48 -1.63 6.14
C ALA A 25 -1.47 -0.10 6.19
N GLY A 26 -1.07 0.55 5.10
CA GLY A 26 -1.04 2.01 5.06
C GLY A 26 -2.41 2.61 5.37
N ASP A 27 -2.43 3.82 5.92
CA ASP A 27 -3.63 4.57 6.23
C ASP A 27 -4.27 5.10 4.92
N VAL A 28 -5.40 4.53 4.52
CA VAL A 28 -6.15 4.93 3.31
C VAL A 28 -6.52 6.43 3.34
N ALA A 29 -6.92 6.96 4.50
CA ALA A 29 -7.36 8.34 4.63
C ALA A 29 -6.18 9.31 4.47
N ASN A 30 -5.02 8.98 5.06
CA ASN A 30 -3.80 9.74 4.82
C ASN A 30 -3.30 9.59 3.38
N GLY A 31 -3.40 8.38 2.83
CA GLY A 31 -3.04 8.07 1.44
C GLY A 31 -3.82 8.89 0.43
N GLY A 32 -5.11 9.14 0.68
CA GLY A 32 -5.93 10.04 -0.14
C GLY A 32 -5.45 11.49 -0.13
N LYS A 33 -4.96 11.99 1.02
CA LYS A 33 -4.35 13.33 1.12
C LYS A 33 -3.04 13.40 0.34
N VAL A 34 -2.19 12.39 0.49
CA VAL A 34 -0.93 12.27 -0.26
C VAL A 34 -1.21 12.21 -1.76
N PHE A 35 -2.17 11.39 -2.18
CA PHE A 35 -2.58 11.25 -3.58
C PHE A 35 -3.04 12.58 -4.18
N SER A 36 -3.92 13.28 -3.46
CA SER A 36 -4.46 14.57 -3.91
C SER A 36 -3.36 15.61 -4.11
N ALA A 37 -2.38 15.66 -3.20
CA ALA A 37 -1.30 16.64 -3.26
C ALA A 37 -0.19 16.31 -4.27
N ASN A 38 0.02 15.02 -4.60
CA ASN A 38 1.22 14.58 -5.32
C ASN A 38 0.96 13.81 -6.62
N CYS A 39 -0.22 13.18 -6.76
CA CYS A 39 -0.48 12.19 -7.81
C CYS A 39 -1.63 12.61 -8.74
N ALA A 40 -2.62 13.33 -8.20
CA ALA A 40 -3.87 13.64 -8.91
C ALA A 40 -3.67 14.41 -10.22
N SER A 41 -2.64 15.25 -10.32
CA SER A 41 -2.34 16.01 -11.56
C SER A 41 -2.16 15.13 -12.79
N CYS A 42 -1.72 13.87 -12.61
CA CYS A 42 -1.61 12.89 -13.68
C CYS A 42 -2.66 11.77 -13.57
N HIS A 43 -3.10 11.45 -12.36
CA HIS A 43 -3.85 10.25 -12.04
C HIS A 43 -5.28 10.47 -11.52
N ALA A 44 -5.83 11.67 -11.62
CA ALA A 44 -7.20 11.97 -11.20
C ALA A 44 -8.22 10.95 -11.78
N GLY A 45 -9.12 10.45 -10.92
CA GLY A 45 -10.12 9.43 -11.29
C GLY A 45 -9.50 8.11 -11.77
N GLY A 46 -8.30 7.79 -11.29
CA GLY A 46 -7.57 6.58 -11.67
C GLY A 46 -7.02 6.59 -13.10
N LYS A 47 -7.04 7.73 -13.79
CA LYS A 47 -6.53 7.85 -15.17
C LYS A 47 -5.01 7.91 -15.19
N ASN A 48 -4.45 8.06 -16.38
CA ASN A 48 -3.07 8.49 -16.57
C ASN A 48 -3.02 9.45 -17.76
N LEU A 49 -2.91 10.74 -17.47
CA LEU A 49 -2.90 11.80 -18.48
C LEU A 49 -1.61 11.85 -19.32
N VAL A 50 -0.55 11.19 -18.84
CA VAL A 50 0.74 11.12 -19.55
C VAL A 50 0.77 9.91 -20.48
N ASN A 51 0.21 8.78 -20.05
CA ASN A 51 0.11 7.57 -20.86
C ASN A 51 -1.17 6.80 -20.55
N ALA A 52 -2.17 6.96 -21.42
CA ALA A 52 -3.52 6.39 -21.25
C ALA A 52 -3.57 4.85 -21.19
N LYS A 53 -2.49 4.14 -21.57
CA LYS A 53 -2.39 2.68 -21.47
C LYS A 53 -2.12 2.20 -20.04
N TYR A 54 -1.54 3.04 -19.18
CA TYR A 54 -1.08 2.67 -17.84
C TYR A 54 -1.88 3.40 -16.77
N THR A 55 -3.17 3.11 -16.68
CA THR A 55 -4.06 3.73 -15.69
C THR A 55 -3.90 3.07 -14.31
N LEU A 56 -4.56 3.63 -13.30
CA LEU A 56 -4.69 3.04 -11.96
C LEU A 56 -6.00 2.24 -11.81
N GLN A 57 -6.68 1.94 -12.92
CA GLN A 57 -7.83 1.04 -12.92
C GLN A 57 -7.36 -0.38 -12.62
N LYS A 58 -8.17 -1.14 -11.88
CA LYS A 58 -7.81 -2.50 -11.43
C LYS A 58 -7.33 -3.40 -12.56
N ALA A 59 -8.07 -3.45 -13.67
CA ALA A 59 -7.72 -4.28 -14.82
C ALA A 59 -6.34 -3.94 -15.43
N ASP A 60 -5.97 -2.66 -15.49
CA ASP A 60 -4.65 -2.25 -15.98
C ASP A 60 -3.56 -2.56 -14.96
N LEU A 61 -3.81 -2.31 -13.67
CA LEU A 61 -2.88 -2.67 -12.61
C LEU A 61 -2.60 -4.18 -12.61
N GLU A 62 -3.61 -5.02 -12.74
CA GLU A 62 -3.45 -6.48 -12.85
C GLU A 62 -2.66 -6.86 -14.11
N LYS A 63 -3.05 -6.32 -15.27
CA LYS A 63 -2.41 -6.59 -16.56
C LYS A 63 -0.92 -6.27 -16.59
N TYR A 64 -0.49 -5.24 -15.88
CA TYR A 64 0.92 -4.82 -15.83
C TYR A 64 1.64 -5.26 -14.55
N GLY A 65 1.04 -6.13 -13.73
CA GLY A 65 1.66 -6.66 -12.51
C GLY A 65 1.85 -5.61 -11.40
N MET A 66 1.05 -4.55 -11.42
CA MET A 66 1.08 -3.43 -10.48
C MET A 66 -0.01 -3.51 -9.40
N TYR A 67 -0.91 -4.50 -9.45
CA TYR A 67 -1.98 -4.65 -8.46
C TYR A 67 -1.48 -5.31 -7.16
N SER A 68 -0.51 -4.66 -6.50
CA SER A 68 -0.03 -5.01 -5.16
C SER A 68 0.58 -3.79 -4.46
N ILE A 69 0.54 -3.77 -3.12
CA ILE A 69 1.13 -2.69 -2.34
C ILE A 69 2.63 -2.58 -2.63
N GLU A 70 3.32 -3.70 -2.72
CA GLU A 70 4.76 -3.75 -2.97
C GLU A 70 5.12 -3.15 -4.32
N ALA A 71 4.42 -3.53 -5.40
CA ALA A 71 4.70 -3.02 -6.73
C ALA A 71 4.45 -1.51 -6.83
N ILE A 72 3.33 -1.03 -6.27
CA ILE A 72 3.01 0.41 -6.27
C ILE A 72 4.02 1.18 -5.42
N THR A 73 4.33 0.69 -4.23
CA THR A 73 5.34 1.30 -3.32
C THR A 73 6.69 1.41 -4.04
N ALA A 74 7.14 0.33 -4.70
CA ALA A 74 8.41 0.33 -5.43
C ALA A 74 8.42 1.36 -6.57
N GLN A 75 7.34 1.46 -7.35
CA GLN A 75 7.28 2.42 -8.46
C GLN A 75 7.10 3.87 -7.98
N VAL A 76 6.33 4.13 -6.92
CA VAL A 76 6.24 5.48 -6.32
C VAL A 76 7.60 5.89 -5.75
N THR A 77 8.30 4.97 -5.08
CA THR A 77 9.63 5.23 -4.52
C THR A 77 10.63 5.59 -5.62
N ASN A 78 10.73 4.75 -6.65
CA ASN A 78 11.83 4.82 -7.63
C ASN A 78 11.47 5.54 -8.93
N GLY A 79 10.20 5.84 -9.17
CA GLY A 79 9.72 6.35 -10.44
C GLY A 79 9.78 5.30 -11.55
N LYS A 80 9.26 5.66 -12.73
CA LYS A 80 9.39 4.87 -13.97
C LYS A 80 9.07 5.74 -15.18
N ASN A 81 10.00 5.84 -16.12
CA ASN A 81 9.86 6.67 -17.32
C ASN A 81 9.47 8.12 -16.93
N ALA A 82 8.34 8.62 -17.42
CA ALA A 82 7.85 9.97 -17.10
C ALA A 82 7.27 10.13 -15.69
N MET A 83 7.00 9.02 -14.97
CA MET A 83 6.56 9.10 -13.57
C MET A 83 7.76 9.40 -12.67
N PRO A 84 7.79 10.52 -11.93
CA PRO A 84 8.92 10.90 -11.11
C PRO A 84 9.09 9.96 -9.91
N ALA A 85 10.32 9.84 -9.43
CA ALA A 85 10.60 9.21 -8.14
C ALA A 85 10.17 10.11 -6.98
N PHE A 86 9.60 9.51 -5.93
CA PHE A 86 9.21 10.22 -4.70
C PHE A 86 10.11 9.90 -3.50
N LYS A 87 11.12 9.04 -3.64
CA LYS A 87 12.15 8.83 -2.62
C LYS A 87 12.79 10.17 -2.23
N GLY A 88 12.80 10.46 -0.93
CA GLY A 88 13.33 11.72 -0.39
C GLY A 88 12.38 12.92 -0.48
N ARG A 89 11.24 12.79 -1.19
CA ARG A 89 10.17 13.80 -1.25
C ARG A 89 9.00 13.45 -0.34
N LEU A 90 8.69 12.16 -0.25
CA LEU A 90 7.72 11.59 0.67
C LEU A 90 8.44 10.70 1.69
N LYS A 91 7.90 10.65 2.91
CA LYS A 91 8.33 9.68 3.92
C LYS A 91 7.90 8.27 3.49
N PRO A 92 8.62 7.20 3.92
CA PRO A 92 8.25 5.83 3.60
C PRO A 92 6.80 5.49 3.96
N GLU A 93 6.31 6.01 5.08
CA GLU A 93 4.94 5.79 5.55
C GLU A 93 3.92 6.44 4.59
N GLN A 94 4.21 7.65 4.09
CA GLN A 94 3.35 8.31 3.11
C GLN A 94 3.30 7.56 1.77
N ILE A 95 4.39 6.90 1.39
CA ILE A 95 4.45 6.06 0.19
C ILE A 95 3.60 4.80 0.39
N ALA A 96 3.70 4.16 1.56
CA ALA A 96 2.85 3.02 1.90
C ALA A 96 1.36 3.41 1.92
N ASP A 97 1.03 4.55 2.54
CA ASP A 97 -0.33 5.07 2.62
C ASP A 97 -0.93 5.32 1.22
N VAL A 98 -0.19 5.99 0.32
CA VAL A 98 -0.69 6.25 -1.04
C VAL A 98 -0.81 4.97 -1.86
N ALA A 99 0.07 3.97 -1.65
CA ALA A 99 -0.07 2.67 -2.29
C ALA A 99 -1.36 1.95 -1.84
N THR A 100 -1.66 1.97 -0.53
CA THR A 100 -2.89 1.42 0.03
C THR A 100 -4.13 2.15 -0.48
N TYR A 101 -4.08 3.48 -0.55
CA TYR A 101 -5.15 4.27 -1.12
C TYR A 101 -5.42 3.89 -2.59
N VAL A 102 -4.38 3.77 -3.43
CA VAL A 102 -4.53 3.42 -4.85
C VAL A 102 -5.19 2.06 -5.03
N LEU A 103 -4.79 1.03 -4.28
CA LEU A 103 -5.46 -0.28 -4.36
C LEU A 103 -6.91 -0.20 -3.89
N SER A 104 -7.17 0.48 -2.77
CA SER A 104 -8.52 0.68 -2.25
C SER A 104 -9.44 1.38 -3.26
N GLN A 105 -8.94 2.38 -3.98
CA GLN A 105 -9.70 3.06 -5.03
C GLN A 105 -9.87 2.19 -6.28
N ALA A 106 -8.85 1.42 -6.66
CA ALA A 106 -8.95 0.48 -7.78
C ALA A 106 -10.03 -0.58 -7.53
N ASP A 107 -10.15 -1.08 -6.30
CA ASP A 107 -11.20 -2.03 -5.91
C ASP A 107 -12.61 -1.43 -5.94
N GLN A 108 -12.73 -0.15 -5.64
CA GLN A 108 -13.99 0.58 -5.70
C GLN A 108 -14.32 1.13 -7.09
N GLY A 109 -13.43 0.93 -8.07
CA GLY A 109 -13.60 1.45 -9.42
C GLY A 109 -13.50 2.97 -9.52
N TRP A 110 -12.71 3.61 -8.64
CA TRP A 110 -12.51 5.06 -8.58
C TRP A 110 -13.83 5.86 -8.51
N PRO A 111 -14.57 5.77 -7.39
CA PRO A 111 -15.80 6.52 -7.20
C PRO A 111 -15.54 8.04 -7.27
N LYS A 112 -16.56 8.77 -7.73
CA LYS A 112 -16.51 10.23 -7.91
C LYS A 112 -16.60 10.98 -6.59
#